data_AF-A0A850Y4W2-F1
#
_entry.id   AF-A0A850Y4W2-F1
#
_cell.length_a   1.000
_cell.length_b   1.000
_cell.length_c   1.000
_cell.angle_alpha   90.00
_cell.angle_beta   90.00
_cell.angle_gamma   90.00
#
_symmetry.space_group_name_H-M   'P 1'
#
loop_
_entity.id
_entity.type
_entity.pdbx_description
1 polymer ?
#
loop_
_entity_poly.entity_id
_entity_poly.type
_entity_poly.pdbx_seq_one_letter_code
_entity_poly.pdbx_strand_id
1 'polypeptide(L)'
;PVLLLPLLQLVGGAPLGQRLYPMPASILQALSSRGTLVLEAALRSALLALERALSEQQRQRGACGLCAPCLFPPCANITGHCPRSCGRRGVAQANATVPRGRIMGGSVAPRGAWPWLVSVRLHGELMCGGVLVGRSWVLTAAHCFGGNRNELAWTVVVGDYELGKPGAGKRAVPVRRILPHPKFNPKTFHGDLALLELAVPLAPSPTVSPVCLPSGPAEPSPGTPCYIAGWGSLYEEGPAADVVMEAQVPLLSQETCRGALGKDLLTSAMFCAGYLSGGIDSCQGDSGGPLACEDPTSHHFVLYGITSWGDGCGERGKPGVYTRVTAFADWLSLQMDSAPGSREPSCFDLLALARLPPEQRSPERARLCAFYAGSCRAPQGRATCARLAEETCHARMRRCELHSYAQTLVDLLRRAGDFIRNHPTAVGPQRPPSRWGAFAELFGVVGPQLQDWVEALRTMAGGSSLVTTQDREQLPGETQLFLQVSCPGLNESAVRVGAVRDLYAWVLQVPEAHLAMTFQEILVDLGSKNTQGLYRAQVRATVGGRPTAFTGLVGLESDSLARSMPGLVALALEVLKT
;
A
#
# COMPACT_ATOMS: atom_id res chain seq x y z
N PRO A 1 -52.92 -73.23 -52.89
CA PRO A 1 -53.47 -71.88 -52.66
C PRO A 1 -52.50 -71.07 -51.78
N VAL A 2 -51.54 -70.34 -52.36
CA VAL A 2 -51.66 -68.87 -52.58
C VAL A 2 -51.51 -68.16 -51.21
N LEU A 3 -50.50 -67.35 -50.85
CA LEU A 3 -49.69 -66.37 -51.58
C LEU A 3 -48.49 -65.90 -50.69
N LEU A 4 -47.29 -65.80 -51.27
CA LEU A 4 -46.09 -64.96 -51.04
C LEU A 4 -45.53 -64.53 -49.63
N LEU A 5 -44.26 -64.94 -49.44
CA LEU A 5 -43.04 -64.20 -49.00
C LEU A 5 -42.77 -63.74 -47.54
N PRO A 6 -41.58 -64.09 -46.98
CA PRO A 6 -40.92 -63.45 -45.83
C PRO A 6 -39.83 -62.43 -46.25
N LEU A 7 -39.32 -61.67 -45.27
CA LEU A 7 -38.15 -60.76 -45.26
C LEU A 7 -38.28 -59.37 -45.93
N LEU A 8 -38.29 -58.32 -45.09
CA LEU A 8 -37.68 -57.02 -45.40
C LEU A 8 -36.93 -56.47 -44.18
N GLN A 9 -35.70 -56.07 -44.43
CA GLN A 9 -34.77 -55.40 -43.52
C GLN A 9 -35.14 -53.92 -43.28
N LEU A 10 -34.44 -53.32 -42.31
CA LEU A 10 -34.04 -51.91 -42.16
C LEU A 10 -35.01 -50.91 -41.49
N VAL A 11 -34.55 -50.45 -40.31
CA VAL A 11 -34.42 -49.05 -39.85
C VAL A 11 -35.68 -48.16 -39.82
N GLY A 12 -36.03 -47.70 -38.62
CA GLY A 12 -36.84 -46.48 -38.38
C GLY A 12 -37.20 -46.33 -36.89
N GLY A 13 -36.83 -45.26 -36.17
CA GLY A 13 -36.12 -44.06 -36.56
C GLY A 13 -35.54 -43.32 -35.35
N ALA A 14 -34.31 -42.84 -35.52
CA ALA A 14 -33.78 -41.73 -34.73
C ALA A 14 -34.43 -40.41 -35.21
N PRO A 15 -34.65 -39.41 -34.35
CA PRO A 15 -35.23 -38.15 -34.78
C PRO A 15 -34.26 -37.45 -35.76
N LEU A 16 -34.74 -37.23 -36.98
CA LEU A 16 -34.06 -36.48 -38.03
C LEU A 16 -34.01 -34.97 -37.67
N GLY A 17 -32.80 -34.42 -37.57
CA GLY A 17 -32.54 -33.04 -38.02
C GLY A 17 -32.24 -31.95 -36.98
N GLN A 18 -31.33 -32.16 -36.02
CA GLN A 18 -30.63 -31.02 -35.41
C GLN A 18 -29.57 -30.50 -36.39
N ARG A 19 -29.80 -29.34 -37.02
CA ARG A 19 -28.79 -28.64 -37.83
C ARG A 19 -27.75 -28.03 -36.89
N LEU A 20 -26.73 -28.81 -36.54
CA LEU A 20 -25.55 -28.34 -35.83
C LEU A 20 -24.59 -27.71 -36.84
N TYR A 21 -24.20 -26.46 -36.58
CA TYR A 21 -23.23 -25.72 -37.37
C TYR A 21 -21.85 -25.75 -36.67
N PRO A 22 -20.80 -26.33 -37.28
CA PRO A 22 -19.46 -26.30 -36.72
C PRO A 22 -18.79 -24.94 -36.96
N MET A 23 -18.21 -24.35 -35.92
CA MET A 23 -17.50 -23.07 -36.04
C MET A 23 -16.21 -23.20 -36.86
N PRO A 24 -15.84 -22.17 -37.65
CA PRO A 24 -14.60 -22.17 -38.42
C PRO A 24 -13.34 -22.27 -37.55
N ALA A 25 -12.32 -22.96 -38.06
CA ALA A 25 -11.03 -23.15 -37.38
C ALA A 25 -10.34 -21.83 -37.01
N SER A 26 -10.48 -20.78 -37.82
CA SER A 26 -9.94 -19.45 -37.53
C SER A 26 -10.53 -18.83 -36.26
N ILE A 27 -11.81 -19.10 -35.97
CA ILE A 27 -12.47 -18.62 -34.76
C ILE A 27 -12.05 -19.43 -33.54
N LEU A 28 -11.90 -20.75 -33.68
CA LEU A 28 -11.36 -21.62 -32.64
C LEU A 28 -9.94 -21.22 -32.24
N GLN A 29 -9.09 -20.89 -33.22
CA GLN A 29 -7.73 -20.42 -32.98
C GLN A 29 -7.70 -19.04 -32.28
N ALA A 30 -8.56 -18.11 -32.68
CA ALA A 30 -8.67 -16.80 -32.05
C ALA A 30 -9.19 -16.86 -30.60
N LEU A 31 -10.12 -17.79 -30.32
CA LEU A 31 -10.61 -18.08 -28.97
C LEU A 31 -9.51 -18.73 -28.11
N SER A 32 -8.75 -19.67 -28.69
CA SER A 32 -7.66 -20.37 -28.01
C SER A 32 -6.52 -19.42 -27.62
N SER A 33 -6.11 -18.52 -28.51
CA SER A 33 -5.06 -17.54 -28.23
C SER A 33 -5.48 -16.56 -27.12
N ARG A 34 -6.70 -16.04 -27.19
CA ARG A 34 -7.25 -15.13 -26.16
C ARG A 34 -7.45 -15.85 -24.82
N GLY A 35 -7.95 -17.08 -24.84
CA GLY A 35 -8.13 -17.89 -23.63
C GLY A 35 -6.82 -18.21 -22.93
N THR A 36 -5.77 -18.50 -23.71
CA THR A 36 -4.42 -18.76 -23.19
C THR A 36 -3.84 -17.52 -22.49
N LEU A 37 -3.97 -16.33 -23.09
CA LEU A 37 -3.54 -15.07 -22.45
C LEU A 37 -4.24 -14.81 -21.12
N VAL A 38 -5.55 -15.11 -21.02
CA VAL A 38 -6.31 -14.93 -19.78
C VAL A 38 -5.83 -15.92 -18.71
N LEU A 39 -5.53 -17.17 -19.09
CA LEU A 39 -5.00 -18.19 -18.19
C LEU A 39 -3.61 -17.81 -17.66
N GLU A 40 -2.73 -17.32 -18.52
CA GLU A 40 -1.40 -16.80 -18.13
C GLU A 40 -1.49 -15.59 -17.19
N ALA A 41 -2.40 -14.65 -17.49
CA ALA A 41 -2.63 -13.48 -16.63
C ALA A 41 -3.17 -13.88 -15.25
N ALA A 42 -4.04 -14.91 -15.20
CA ALA A 42 -4.53 -15.46 -13.94
C ALA A 42 -3.41 -16.10 -13.12
N LEU A 43 -2.52 -16.87 -13.75
CA LEU A 43 -1.36 -17.46 -13.08
C LEU A 43 -0.41 -16.39 -12.54
N ARG A 44 -0.08 -15.36 -13.34
CA ARG A 44 0.75 -14.23 -12.89
C ARG A 44 0.14 -13.50 -11.70
N SER A 45 -1.18 -13.28 -11.74
CA SER A 45 -1.91 -12.63 -10.64
C SER A 45 -1.88 -13.47 -9.36
N ALA A 46 -2.01 -14.79 -9.49
CA ALA A 46 -1.91 -15.73 -8.38
C ALA A 46 -0.51 -15.72 -7.73
N LEU A 47 0.54 -15.77 -8.55
CA LEU A 47 1.93 -15.74 -8.07
C LEU A 47 2.26 -14.44 -7.34
N LEU A 48 1.87 -13.29 -7.90
CA LEU A 48 2.04 -11.98 -7.25
C LEU A 48 1.28 -11.87 -5.93
N ALA A 49 0.10 -12.48 -5.82
CA ALA A 49 -0.67 -12.51 -4.58
C ALA A 49 0.01 -13.38 -3.52
N LEU A 50 0.55 -14.54 -3.92
CA LEU A 50 1.26 -15.46 -3.05
C LEU A 50 2.59 -14.87 -2.56
N GLU A 51 3.37 -14.24 -3.44
CA GLU A 51 4.61 -13.52 -3.08
C GLU A 51 4.35 -12.43 -2.04
N ARG A 52 3.28 -11.64 -2.20
CA ARG A 52 2.90 -10.63 -1.21
C ARG A 52 2.57 -11.26 0.15
N ALA A 53 1.81 -12.35 0.16
CA ALA A 53 1.46 -13.04 1.40
C ALA A 53 2.69 -13.66 2.09
N LEU A 54 3.57 -14.32 1.31
CA LEU A 54 4.83 -14.91 1.80
C LEU A 54 5.81 -13.85 2.31
N SER A 55 5.97 -12.74 1.59
CA SER A 55 6.82 -11.63 2.01
C SER A 55 6.32 -11.01 3.33
N GLU A 56 5.00 -10.92 3.52
CA GLU A 56 4.40 -10.48 4.77
C GLU A 56 4.67 -11.47 5.91
N GLN A 57 4.50 -12.78 5.67
CA GLN A 57 4.80 -13.82 6.66
C GLN A 57 6.29 -13.83 7.03
N GLN A 58 7.19 -13.67 6.06
CA GLN A 58 8.64 -13.61 6.28
C GLN A 58 9.03 -12.32 7.04
N ARG A 59 8.34 -11.21 6.78
CA ARG A 59 8.47 -9.95 7.53
C ARG A 59 8.02 -10.08 8.98
N GLN A 60 6.91 -10.78 9.24
CA GLN A 60 6.43 -11.08 10.59
C GLN A 60 7.37 -12.05 11.32
N ARG A 61 7.90 -13.06 10.62
CA ARG A 61 8.95 -13.96 11.16
C ARG A 61 10.23 -13.20 11.49
N GLY A 62 10.71 -12.32 10.62
CA GLY A 62 11.91 -11.51 10.85
C GLY A 62 11.73 -10.52 12.01
N ALA A 63 10.55 -9.93 12.15
CA ALA A 63 10.21 -9.09 13.30
C ALA A 63 10.19 -9.88 14.62
N CYS A 64 9.77 -11.15 14.58
CA CYS A 64 9.77 -12.06 15.74
C CYS A 64 11.21 -12.55 16.07
N GLY A 65 12.03 -12.82 15.05
CA GLY A 65 13.43 -13.26 15.20
C GLY A 65 14.37 -12.22 15.84
N LEU A 66 13.99 -10.93 15.82
CA LEU A 66 14.71 -9.85 16.51
C LEU A 66 14.33 -9.69 18.00
N CYS A 67 13.35 -10.45 18.51
CA CYS A 67 12.94 -10.45 19.93
C CYS A 67 13.50 -11.67 20.72
N ALA A 68 14.50 -12.40 20.21
CA ALA A 68 15.30 -13.30 21.04
C ALA A 68 16.53 -12.55 21.56
N PRO A 69 16.55 -12.18 22.86
CA PRO A 69 17.03 -13.12 23.85
C PRO A 69 16.26 -13.02 25.17
N CYS A 70 15.27 -13.88 25.39
CA CYS A 70 14.69 -14.11 26.71
C CYS A 70 14.65 -15.62 26.98
N LEU A 71 15.82 -16.24 27.06
CA LEU A 71 15.96 -17.67 27.40
C LEU A 71 16.26 -17.92 28.87
N PHE A 72 16.25 -16.89 29.75
CA PHE A 72 16.48 -17.07 31.18
C PHE A 72 15.55 -16.23 32.06
N PRO A 73 15.30 -16.66 33.32
CA PRO A 73 14.05 -16.39 34.04
C PRO A 73 14.14 -15.29 35.11
N PRO A 74 14.47 -14.03 34.78
CA PRO A 74 13.91 -12.91 35.53
C PRO A 74 12.87 -12.12 34.73
N CYS A 75 12.67 -12.41 33.43
CA CYS A 75 11.76 -11.64 32.58
C CYS A 75 10.27 -12.02 32.72
N ALA A 76 9.93 -13.07 33.48
CA ALA A 76 8.57 -13.58 33.60
C ALA A 76 7.59 -12.66 34.38
N ASN A 77 8.08 -11.53 34.93
CA ASN A 77 7.24 -10.60 35.69
C ASN A 77 7.18 -9.18 35.09
N ILE A 78 7.55 -9.02 33.82
CA ILE A 78 7.41 -7.75 33.10
C ILE A 78 6.33 -7.92 32.04
N THR A 79 5.15 -7.33 32.27
CA THR A 79 4.11 -7.07 31.25
C THR A 79 4.56 -6.00 30.23
N GLY A 80 5.81 -6.07 29.77
CA GLY A 80 6.49 -5.02 29.01
C GLY A 80 6.64 -5.38 27.53
N HIS A 81 6.21 -4.46 26.67
CA HIS A 81 6.43 -4.48 25.23
C HIS A 81 7.91 -4.69 24.86
N CYS A 82 8.21 -5.39 23.75
CA CYS A 82 9.57 -5.39 23.17
C CYS A 82 10.07 -3.93 23.07
N PRO A 83 11.26 -3.59 23.60
CA PRO A 83 11.73 -2.21 23.63
C PRO A 83 11.83 -1.72 22.18
N ARG A 84 10.97 -0.76 21.82
CA ARG A 84 11.01 -0.10 20.51
C ARG A 84 12.30 0.71 20.48
N SER A 85 13.31 0.24 19.75
CA SER A 85 14.51 1.04 19.50
C SER A 85 14.12 2.28 18.72
N CYS A 86 14.17 3.45 19.37
CA CYS A 86 13.88 4.76 18.79
C CYS A 86 15.05 5.72 19.03
N GLY A 87 15.09 6.83 18.31
CA GLY A 87 15.98 7.96 18.62
C GLY A 87 17.47 7.70 18.39
N ARG A 88 17.84 6.60 17.72
CA ARG A 88 19.25 6.30 17.40
C ARG A 88 19.67 7.00 16.12
N ARG A 89 20.54 8.01 16.25
CA ARG A 89 21.14 8.72 15.12
C ARG A 89 22.12 7.81 14.39
N GLY A 90 22.06 7.76 13.06
CA GLY A 90 22.98 6.94 12.25
C GLY A 90 24.30 7.68 12.00
N VAL A 91 25.21 7.68 12.98
CA VAL A 91 26.52 8.33 12.82
C VAL A 91 27.62 7.28 12.81
N ALA A 92 28.33 7.13 11.69
CA ALA A 92 29.71 6.67 11.72
C ALA A 92 30.54 7.82 12.26
N GLN A 93 31.28 7.62 13.36
CA GLN A 93 32.15 8.65 13.94
C GLN A 93 33.00 9.31 12.85
N ALA A 94 32.71 10.58 12.54
CA ALA A 94 33.59 11.42 11.76
C ALA A 94 34.07 12.55 12.66
N ASN A 95 35.39 12.63 12.81
CA ASN A 95 36.09 13.69 13.53
C ASN A 95 35.54 15.06 13.10
N ALA A 96 35.28 15.90 14.09
CA ALA A 96 34.81 17.26 13.92
C ALA A 96 35.70 18.04 12.94
N THR A 97 35.28 18.14 11.68
CA THR A 97 35.83 19.09 10.72
C THR A 97 34.85 20.26 10.57
N VAL A 98 35.42 21.45 10.75
CA VAL A 98 34.84 22.79 10.70
C VAL A 98 33.78 22.97 9.59
N PRO A 99 32.66 23.70 9.85
CA PRO A 99 31.52 23.73 8.94
C PRO A 99 31.75 24.63 7.72
N ARG A 100 31.30 24.16 6.55
CA ARG A 100 30.91 25.00 5.40
C ARG A 100 29.54 24.56 4.86
N GLY A 101 28.50 25.17 5.44
CA GLY A 101 27.25 25.67 4.81
C GLY A 101 26.40 24.79 3.88
N ARG A 102 25.11 24.57 4.23
CA ARG A 102 23.89 25.05 3.50
C ARG A 102 22.54 24.41 3.97
N ILE A 103 22.13 24.60 5.23
CA ILE A 103 20.82 25.26 5.53
C ILE A 103 21.20 26.74 5.71
N MET A 104 20.29 27.72 5.87
CA MET A 104 20.68 29.04 6.42
C MET A 104 21.58 28.78 7.65
N GLY A 105 22.89 29.05 7.52
CA GLY A 105 23.93 28.73 8.51
C GLY A 105 24.16 27.26 8.93
N GLY A 106 23.50 26.24 8.34
CA GLY A 106 23.68 24.81 8.67
C GLY A 106 24.75 24.07 7.85
N SER A 107 24.87 22.75 8.00
CA SER A 107 25.84 21.89 7.29
C SER A 107 25.19 20.69 6.61
N VAL A 108 25.90 20.07 5.65
CA VAL A 108 25.45 18.82 5.02
C VAL A 108 25.35 17.73 6.07
N ALA A 109 24.19 17.07 6.16
CA ALA A 109 24.03 15.96 7.10
C ALA A 109 24.83 14.73 6.62
N PRO A 110 25.46 13.97 7.53
CA PRO A 110 26.00 12.67 7.19
C PRO A 110 24.90 11.75 6.65
N ARG A 111 25.22 10.94 5.64
CA ARG A 111 24.26 10.00 5.05
C ARG A 111 23.76 9.03 6.12
N GLY A 112 22.44 8.96 6.30
CA GLY A 112 21.82 8.10 7.31
C GLY A 112 21.80 8.69 8.73
N ALA A 113 22.28 9.92 8.95
CA ALA A 113 22.27 10.56 10.27
C ALA A 113 20.86 10.64 10.86
N TRP A 114 19.86 10.98 10.05
CA TRP A 114 18.48 11.20 10.48
C TRP A 114 17.54 10.12 9.94
N PRO A 115 17.57 8.88 10.46
CA PRO A 115 16.80 7.76 9.90
C PRO A 115 15.28 7.90 10.11
N TRP A 116 14.83 8.87 10.90
CA TRP A 116 13.43 9.23 11.06
C TRP A 116 12.99 10.35 10.12
N LEU A 117 13.90 11.06 9.45
CA LEU A 117 13.52 12.12 8.53
C LEU A 117 12.87 11.51 7.29
N VAL A 118 11.71 12.03 6.91
CA VAL A 118 10.98 11.57 5.72
C VAL A 118 10.56 12.74 4.83
N SER A 119 10.45 12.48 3.54
CA SER A 119 9.95 13.44 2.55
C SER A 119 8.46 13.17 2.31
N VAL A 120 7.61 14.16 2.61
CA VAL A 120 6.17 14.10 2.36
C VAL A 120 5.89 14.74 1.00
N ARG A 121 5.36 13.94 0.08
CA ARG A 121 5.23 14.31 -1.33
C ARG A 121 3.80 14.30 -1.83
N LEU A 122 3.44 15.32 -2.59
CA LEU A 122 2.19 15.42 -3.33
C LEU A 122 2.48 15.20 -4.82
N HIS A 123 1.85 14.20 -5.44
CA HIS A 123 2.06 13.83 -6.86
C HIS A 123 3.53 13.52 -7.25
N GLY A 124 4.41 13.32 -6.27
CA GLY A 124 5.83 13.03 -6.44
C GLY A 124 6.76 14.20 -6.13
N GLU A 125 6.23 15.39 -5.86
CA GLU A 125 6.99 16.60 -5.51
C GLU A 125 7.06 16.77 -3.99
N LEU A 126 8.21 17.22 -3.49
CA LEU A 126 8.40 17.51 -2.06
C LEU A 126 7.52 18.70 -1.66
N MET A 127 6.61 18.48 -0.72
CA MET A 127 5.79 19.54 -0.13
C MET A 127 6.29 19.93 1.25
N CYS A 128 6.61 18.91 2.07
CA CYS A 128 6.99 19.09 3.46
C CYS A 128 7.97 17.99 3.89
N GLY A 129 8.69 18.24 4.97
CA GLY A 129 9.33 17.22 5.79
C GLY A 129 8.31 16.45 6.64
N GLY A 130 8.80 15.38 7.26
CA GLY A 130 8.06 14.62 8.24
C GLY A 130 9.01 13.81 9.12
N VAL A 131 8.45 13.22 10.16
CA VAL A 131 9.21 12.50 11.18
C VAL A 131 8.58 11.14 11.45
N LEU A 132 9.34 10.06 11.23
CA LEU A 132 8.91 8.71 11.57
C LEU A 132 8.87 8.55 13.10
N VAL A 133 7.68 8.32 13.65
CA VAL A 133 7.45 8.15 15.11
C VAL A 133 7.03 6.71 15.46
N GLY A 134 6.79 5.89 14.44
CA GLY A 134 6.53 4.46 14.57
C GLY A 134 6.61 3.76 13.22
N ARG A 135 6.46 2.43 13.20
CA ARG A 135 6.60 1.64 11.95
C ARG A 135 5.61 2.05 10.86
N SER A 136 4.41 2.49 11.23
CA SER A 136 3.37 2.92 10.29
C SER A 136 2.99 4.40 10.47
N TRP A 137 3.75 5.16 11.24
CA TRP A 137 3.31 6.47 11.72
C TRP A 137 4.36 7.53 11.48
N VAL A 138 3.95 8.59 10.79
CA VAL A 138 4.75 9.78 10.52
C VAL A 138 4.04 10.99 11.08
N LEU A 139 4.77 11.83 11.79
CA LEU A 139 4.32 13.13 12.28
C LEU A 139 4.81 14.23 11.32
N THR A 140 3.97 15.22 11.03
CA THR A 140 4.30 16.37 10.17
C THR A 140 3.38 17.54 10.53
N ALA A 141 3.44 18.65 9.79
CA ALA A 141 2.60 19.82 9.99
C ALA A 141 1.24 19.67 9.29
N ALA A 142 0.19 20.24 9.86
CA ALA A 142 -1.17 20.16 9.30
C ALA A 142 -1.35 21.08 8.09
N HIS A 143 -0.67 22.23 8.06
CA HIS A 143 -0.75 23.19 6.96
C HIS A 143 -0.27 22.60 5.63
N CYS A 144 0.59 21.58 5.65
CA CYS A 144 1.03 20.82 4.47
C CYS A 144 -0.15 20.27 3.64
N PHE A 145 -1.29 20.01 4.29
CA PHE A 145 -2.50 19.44 3.65
C PHE A 145 -3.60 20.48 3.42
N GLY A 146 -3.29 21.78 3.47
CA GLY A 146 -4.26 22.85 3.21
C GLY A 146 -4.83 22.80 1.79
N GLY A 147 -4.00 22.51 0.79
CA GLY A 147 -4.40 22.48 -0.63
C GLY A 147 -5.00 21.15 -1.12
N ASN A 148 -4.55 20.01 -0.58
CA ASN A 148 -5.03 18.70 -1.01
C ASN A 148 -5.05 17.70 0.16
N ARG A 149 -6.22 17.14 0.48
CA ARG A 149 -6.42 16.13 1.53
C ARG A 149 -6.70 14.72 1.02
N ASN A 150 -6.63 14.50 -0.29
CA ASN A 150 -6.85 13.19 -0.89
C ASN A 150 -5.63 12.29 -0.62
N GLU A 151 -5.78 11.33 0.28
CA GLU A 151 -4.69 10.46 0.76
C GLU A 151 -3.96 9.74 -0.38
N LEU A 152 -4.66 9.42 -1.47
CA LEU A 152 -4.10 8.73 -2.63
C LEU A 152 -3.13 9.60 -3.45
N ALA A 153 -3.18 10.92 -3.32
CA ALA A 153 -2.24 11.82 -3.98
C ALA A 153 -0.90 11.94 -3.22
N TRP A 154 -0.86 11.43 -1.99
CA TRP A 154 0.27 11.60 -1.07
C TRP A 154 1.11 10.34 -0.94
N THR A 155 2.43 10.54 -0.93
CA THR A 155 3.42 9.50 -0.66
C THR A 155 4.42 10.01 0.36
N VAL A 156 4.90 9.10 1.21
CA VAL A 156 6.02 9.35 2.11
C VAL A 156 7.23 8.62 1.57
N VAL A 157 8.33 9.33 1.35
CA VAL A 157 9.61 8.73 0.96
C VAL A 157 10.52 8.67 2.19
N VAL A 158 10.91 7.45 2.58
CA VAL A 158 11.82 7.19 3.70
C VAL A 158 13.21 6.84 3.19
N GLY A 159 14.23 7.04 4.03
CA GLY A 159 15.63 6.77 3.66
C GLY A 159 16.12 7.65 2.51
N ASP A 160 15.44 8.77 2.24
CA ASP A 160 15.85 9.72 1.23
C ASP A 160 17.04 10.53 1.76
N TYR A 161 18.01 10.78 0.90
CA TYR A 161 19.18 11.59 1.22
C TYR A 161 19.39 12.66 0.17
N GLU A 162 19.30 12.27 -1.10
CA GLU A 162 19.47 13.14 -2.25
C GLU A 162 18.21 13.09 -3.11
N LEU A 163 17.57 14.25 -3.27
CA LEU A 163 16.31 14.38 -4.00
C LEU A 163 16.52 13.99 -5.48
N GLY A 164 15.52 13.34 -6.06
CA GLY A 164 15.57 12.88 -7.46
C GLY A 164 16.54 11.74 -7.77
N LYS A 165 17.46 11.35 -6.86
CA LYS A 165 18.40 10.24 -7.06
C LYS A 165 17.91 8.93 -6.41
N PRO A 166 18.19 7.77 -7.01
CA PRO A 166 17.99 6.49 -6.33
C PRO A 166 18.98 6.38 -5.15
N GLY A 167 18.59 5.66 -4.10
CA GLY A 167 19.43 5.50 -2.90
C GLY A 167 19.15 4.17 -2.20
N ALA A 168 20.18 3.61 -1.57
CA ALA A 168 20.03 2.41 -0.75
C ALA A 168 19.09 2.71 0.43
N GLY A 169 18.06 1.88 0.61
CA GLY A 169 17.05 2.08 1.65
C GLY A 169 15.97 3.12 1.33
N LYS A 170 16.09 3.85 0.20
CA LYS A 170 15.07 4.81 -0.25
C LYS A 170 13.81 4.09 -0.70
N ARG A 171 12.66 4.42 -0.11
CA ARG A 171 11.38 3.79 -0.43
C ARG A 171 10.24 4.78 -0.38
N ALA A 172 9.45 4.84 -1.46
CA ALA A 172 8.16 5.53 -1.46
C ALA A 172 7.07 4.61 -0.88
N VAL A 173 6.29 5.13 0.06
CA VAL A 173 5.21 4.43 0.74
C VAL A 173 3.92 5.24 0.60
N PRO A 174 2.83 4.63 0.11
CA PRO A 174 1.54 5.31 0.04
C PRO A 174 1.01 5.69 1.43
N VAL A 175 0.31 6.83 1.51
CA VAL A 175 -0.37 7.26 2.72
C VAL A 175 -1.74 6.61 2.80
N ARG A 176 -2.02 5.93 3.93
CA ARG A 176 -3.31 5.30 4.23
C ARG A 176 -4.32 6.30 4.78
N ARG A 177 -3.88 7.16 5.70
CA ARG A 177 -4.69 8.21 6.33
C ARG A 177 -3.87 9.46 6.58
N ILE A 178 -4.53 10.60 6.42
CA ILE A 178 -4.04 11.91 6.83
C ILE A 178 -4.94 12.37 7.97
N LEU A 179 -4.36 12.59 9.15
CA LEU A 179 -5.08 12.96 10.36
C LEU A 179 -4.54 14.32 10.86
N PRO A 180 -5.02 15.45 10.31
CA PRO A 180 -4.72 16.75 10.89
C PRO A 180 -5.33 16.85 12.27
N HIS A 181 -4.64 17.51 13.20
CA HIS A 181 -5.19 17.73 14.53
C HIS A 181 -6.52 18.50 14.44
N PRO A 182 -7.59 18.10 15.15
CA PRO A 182 -8.93 18.66 14.97
C PRO A 182 -9.04 20.14 15.37
N LYS A 183 -8.12 20.64 16.19
CA LYS A 183 -8.03 22.06 16.58
C LYS A 183 -7.07 22.86 15.70
N PHE A 184 -6.59 22.31 14.59
CA PHE A 184 -5.73 23.05 13.66
C PHE A 184 -6.44 24.29 13.13
N ASN A 185 -5.83 25.46 13.31
CA ASN A 185 -6.31 26.72 12.78
C ASN A 185 -5.33 27.27 11.73
N PRO A 186 -5.70 27.33 10.43
CA PRO A 186 -4.79 27.78 9.38
C PRO A 186 -4.45 29.28 9.44
N LYS A 187 -5.18 30.08 10.22
CA LYS A 187 -4.89 31.52 10.38
C LYS A 187 -3.86 31.78 11.47
N THR A 188 -3.89 31.00 12.56
CA THR A 188 -3.01 31.19 13.72
C THR A 188 -1.94 30.13 13.84
N PHE A 189 -1.96 29.11 12.96
CA PHE A 189 -1.16 27.89 13.04
C PHE A 189 -1.30 27.12 14.36
N HIS A 190 -2.31 27.43 15.19
CA HIS A 190 -2.55 26.70 16.43
C HIS A 190 -2.87 25.25 16.11
N GLY A 191 -2.18 24.31 16.77
CA GLY A 191 -2.36 22.88 16.51
C GLY A 191 -1.92 22.44 15.12
N ASP A 192 -0.89 23.08 14.57
CA ASP A 192 -0.31 22.74 13.27
C ASP A 192 0.52 21.45 13.34
N LEU A 193 -0.20 20.34 13.44
CA LEU A 193 0.33 18.99 13.59
C LEU A 193 -0.62 17.98 12.96
N ALA A 194 -0.07 17.03 12.21
CA ALA A 194 -0.81 15.99 11.53
C ALA A 194 -0.09 14.64 11.64
N LEU A 195 -0.87 13.58 11.82
CA LEU A 195 -0.40 12.20 11.73
C LEU A 195 -0.70 11.63 10.35
N LEU A 196 0.30 11.01 9.75
CA LEU A 196 0.15 10.18 8.57
C LEU A 196 0.28 8.72 8.97
N GLU A 197 -0.73 7.94 8.60
CA GLU A 197 -0.62 6.49 8.69
C GLU A 197 -0.15 5.95 7.34
N LEU A 198 0.91 5.14 7.35
CA LEU A 198 1.46 4.51 6.15
C LEU A 198 0.64 3.26 5.77
N ALA A 199 0.48 3.03 4.47
CA ALA A 199 -0.23 1.84 3.96
C ALA A 199 0.50 0.53 4.26
N VAL A 200 1.83 0.59 4.43
CA VAL A 200 2.68 -0.57 4.74
C VAL A 200 3.60 -0.21 5.91
N PRO A 201 3.68 -1.04 6.97
CA PRO A 201 4.59 -0.78 8.08
C PRO A 201 6.04 -0.97 7.63
N LEU A 202 6.90 -0.04 8.02
CA LEU A 202 8.32 -0.05 7.74
C LEU A 202 9.06 -1.02 8.65
N ALA A 203 10.00 -1.75 8.06
CA ALA A 203 10.99 -2.52 8.79
C ALA A 203 12.13 -1.58 9.22
N PRO A 204 12.59 -1.64 10.48
CA PRO A 204 13.75 -0.88 10.92
C PRO A 204 14.99 -1.22 10.08
N SER A 205 15.76 -0.21 9.72
CA SER A 205 17.05 -0.33 9.04
C SER A 205 17.95 0.83 9.47
N PRO A 206 19.26 0.81 9.18
CA PRO A 206 20.18 1.90 9.54
C PRO A 206 19.76 3.28 9.00
N THR A 207 18.98 3.33 7.92
CA THR A 207 18.50 4.57 7.29
C THR A 207 17.00 4.81 7.51
N VAL A 208 16.31 3.91 8.21
CA VAL A 208 14.87 4.00 8.48
C VAL A 208 14.58 3.48 9.89
N SER A 209 14.44 4.38 10.85
CA SER A 209 14.09 4.04 12.23
C SER A 209 13.41 5.23 12.91
N PRO A 210 12.44 4.99 13.80
CA PRO A 210 11.66 6.07 14.39
C PRO A 210 12.48 6.90 15.40
N VAL A 211 12.10 8.17 15.56
CA VAL A 211 12.55 9.01 16.68
C VAL A 211 11.77 8.66 17.94
N CYS A 212 12.31 8.95 19.12
CA CYS A 212 11.54 8.79 20.35
C CYS A 212 10.54 9.93 20.51
N LEU A 213 9.34 9.61 21.00
CA LEU A 213 8.39 10.61 21.47
C LEU A 213 8.66 10.95 22.95
N PRO A 214 8.31 12.15 23.42
CA PRO A 214 8.44 12.52 24.82
C PRO A 214 7.62 11.57 25.71
N SER A 215 8.23 11.08 26.79
CA SER A 215 7.57 10.17 27.75
C SER A 215 6.71 10.88 28.79
N GLY A 216 6.73 12.22 28.82
CA GLY A 216 5.99 13.03 29.77
C GLY A 216 6.01 14.51 29.38
N PRO A 217 5.44 15.39 30.24
CA PRO A 217 5.34 16.82 29.97
C PRO A 217 6.66 17.57 30.16
N ALA A 218 7.71 16.89 30.67
CA ALA A 218 9.02 17.49 30.88
C ALA A 218 9.68 17.82 29.53
N GLU A 219 10.14 19.05 29.42
CA GLU A 219 10.82 19.57 28.23
C GLU A 219 12.25 20.00 28.57
N PRO A 220 13.14 20.03 27.58
CA PRO A 220 14.49 20.53 27.80
C PRO A 220 14.45 22.02 28.14
N SER A 221 15.39 22.46 28.98
CA SER A 221 15.46 23.85 29.40
C SER A 221 15.79 24.79 28.23
N PRO A 222 15.37 26.06 28.28
CA PRO A 222 15.84 27.07 27.32
C PRO A 222 17.36 27.09 27.24
N GLY A 223 17.89 27.24 26.02
CA GLY A 223 19.30 27.13 25.70
C GLY A 223 19.77 25.72 25.35
N THR A 224 18.96 24.68 25.59
CA THR A 224 19.31 23.31 25.19
C THR A 224 19.51 23.24 23.68
N PRO A 225 20.66 22.72 23.19
CA PRO A 225 20.89 22.55 21.77
C PRO A 225 20.07 21.38 21.21
N CYS A 226 19.28 21.66 20.18
CA CYS A 226 18.50 20.68 19.44
C CYS A 226 18.87 20.73 17.96
N TYR A 227 18.46 19.73 17.21
CA TYR A 227 18.75 19.63 15.78
C TYR A 227 17.49 19.74 14.94
N ILE A 228 17.63 20.48 13.85
CA ILE A 228 16.70 20.50 12.74
C ILE A 228 17.37 19.88 11.51
N ALA A 229 16.57 19.20 10.69
CA ALA A 229 17.05 18.58 9.46
C ALA A 229 15.97 18.56 8.39
N GLY A 230 16.35 18.72 7.13
CA GLY A 230 15.42 18.79 6.02
C GLY A 230 16.07 19.06 4.66
N TRP A 231 15.22 19.39 3.69
CA TRP A 231 15.59 19.73 2.31
C TRP A 231 15.12 21.13 1.92
N GLY A 232 14.74 21.95 2.90
CA GLY A 232 14.20 23.27 2.65
C GLY A 232 15.19 24.19 1.94
N SER A 233 14.67 25.34 1.52
CA SER A 233 15.44 26.36 0.83
C SER A 233 16.66 26.81 1.63
N LEU A 234 17.76 27.02 0.91
CA LEU A 234 19.05 27.35 1.52
C LEU A 234 19.12 28.76 2.12
N TYR A 235 18.19 29.61 1.69
CA TYR A 235 17.91 30.97 2.14
C TYR A 235 16.52 31.35 1.64
N GLU A 236 15.97 32.45 2.15
CA GLU A 236 14.65 32.94 1.75
C GLU A 236 14.57 33.19 0.23
N GLU A 237 13.54 32.65 -0.42
CA GLU A 237 13.38 32.64 -1.90
C GLU A 237 14.56 31.96 -2.65
N GLY A 238 15.36 31.16 -1.95
CA GLY A 238 16.48 30.40 -2.48
C GLY A 238 16.10 29.02 -3.00
N PRO A 239 17.03 28.34 -3.70
CA PRO A 239 16.80 26.97 -4.17
C PRO A 239 16.64 26.00 -3.01
N ALA A 240 15.84 24.95 -3.21
CA ALA A 240 15.75 23.81 -2.30
C ALA A 240 17.10 23.06 -2.22
N ALA A 241 17.37 22.40 -1.10
CA ALA A 241 18.59 21.60 -0.96
C ALA A 241 18.48 20.28 -1.73
N ASP A 242 19.50 19.95 -2.52
CA ASP A 242 19.56 18.67 -3.23
C ASP A 242 19.79 17.49 -2.28
N VAL A 243 20.49 17.72 -1.17
CA VAL A 243 20.82 16.72 -0.14
C VAL A 243 20.23 17.11 1.21
N VAL A 244 20.12 16.14 2.14
CA VAL A 244 19.71 16.42 3.53
C VAL A 244 20.72 17.34 4.18
N MET A 245 20.22 18.40 4.79
CA MET A 245 21.00 19.36 5.53
C MET A 245 20.56 19.34 7.01
N GLU A 246 21.46 19.73 7.90
CA GLU A 246 21.22 19.78 9.34
C GLU A 246 21.74 21.08 9.96
N ALA A 247 21.10 21.53 11.04
CA ALA A 247 21.57 22.64 11.85
C ALA A 247 21.27 22.42 13.33
N GLN A 248 22.14 22.93 14.18
CA GLN A 248 21.92 22.97 15.63
C GLN A 248 21.31 24.31 16.01
N VAL A 249 20.22 24.30 16.78
CA VAL A 249 19.49 25.48 17.23
C VAL A 249 19.18 25.37 18.73
N PRO A 250 19.33 26.46 19.51
CA PRO A 250 18.96 26.46 20.92
C PRO A 250 17.45 26.65 21.09
N LEU A 251 16.87 25.98 22.08
CA LEU A 251 15.50 26.29 22.51
C LEU A 251 15.44 27.70 23.12
N LEU A 252 14.40 28.46 22.79
CA LEU A 252 14.16 29.77 23.40
C LEU A 252 13.11 29.66 24.51
N SER A 253 13.24 30.53 25.52
CA SER A 253 12.20 30.64 26.54
C SER A 253 10.90 31.17 25.93
N GLN A 254 9.76 30.80 26.51
CA GLN A 254 8.46 31.28 26.03
C GLN A 254 8.37 32.83 26.09
N GLU A 255 9.01 33.45 27.09
CA GLU A 255 9.06 34.91 27.23
C GLU A 255 9.88 35.54 26.11
N THR A 256 11.07 35.02 25.84
CA THR A 256 11.94 35.48 24.75
C THR A 256 11.24 35.35 23.40
N CYS A 257 10.59 34.21 23.14
CA CYS A 257 9.83 33.95 21.92
C CYS A 257 8.66 34.93 21.75
N ARG A 258 7.89 35.21 22.81
CA ARG A 258 6.83 36.23 22.81
C ARG A 258 7.34 37.65 22.64
N GLY A 259 8.52 37.96 23.21
CA GLY A 259 9.15 39.26 23.06
C GLY A 259 9.62 39.52 21.62
N ALA A 260 10.08 38.48 20.94
CA ALA A 260 10.53 38.52 19.56
C ALA A 260 9.36 38.64 18.56
N LEU A 261 8.31 37.82 18.71
CA LEU A 261 7.22 37.72 17.73
C LEU A 261 5.99 38.56 18.07
N GLY A 262 5.82 38.94 19.33
CA GLY A 262 4.58 39.56 19.84
C GLY A 262 3.70 38.55 20.59
N LYS A 263 3.04 39.03 21.66
CA LYS A 263 2.32 38.19 22.63
C LYS A 263 1.13 37.43 22.04
N ASP A 264 0.44 38.01 21.07
CA ASP A 264 -0.82 37.49 20.54
C ASP A 264 -0.64 36.42 19.46
N LEU A 265 0.58 36.26 18.92
CA LEU A 265 0.88 35.31 17.85
C LEU A 265 1.28 33.93 18.36
N LEU A 266 1.73 33.82 19.62
CA LEU A 266 2.28 32.57 20.17
C LEU A 266 1.36 31.90 21.18
N THR A 267 0.79 30.76 20.79
CA THR A 267 -0.04 29.92 21.67
C THR A 267 0.81 29.06 22.62
N SER A 268 0.21 28.50 23.68
CA SER A 268 0.90 27.56 24.59
C SER A 268 1.33 26.26 23.91
N ALA A 269 0.70 25.91 22.79
CA ALA A 269 1.03 24.75 21.96
C ALA A 269 2.19 25.01 20.99
N MET A 270 2.88 26.14 21.12
CA MET A 270 4.02 26.54 20.28
C MET A 270 5.20 26.97 21.15
N PHE A 271 6.40 26.84 20.59
CA PHE A 271 7.64 27.40 21.14
C PHE A 271 8.59 27.81 20.01
N CYS A 272 9.61 28.59 20.34
CA CYS A 272 10.63 28.99 19.38
C CYS A 272 11.96 28.26 19.63
N ALA A 273 12.73 28.11 18.56
CA ALA A 273 14.13 27.75 18.62
C ALA A 273 14.92 28.52 17.56
N GLY A 274 16.22 28.69 17.79
CA GLY A 274 17.11 29.40 16.88
C GLY A 274 17.82 30.58 17.54
N TYR A 275 18.62 31.28 16.74
CA TYR A 275 19.44 32.38 17.21
C TYR A 275 18.78 33.72 16.89
N LEU A 276 18.53 34.55 17.90
CA LEU A 276 17.98 35.89 17.69
C LEU A 276 18.91 36.82 16.91
N SER A 277 20.19 36.48 16.79
CA SER A 277 21.13 37.17 15.89
C SER A 277 20.77 36.99 14.40
N GLY A 278 19.91 36.02 14.08
CA GLY A 278 19.67 35.53 12.72
C GLY A 278 20.75 34.54 12.27
N GLY A 279 20.68 34.16 11.00
CA GLY A 279 21.66 33.36 10.29
C GLY A 279 21.35 31.86 10.22
N ILE A 280 20.91 31.23 11.32
CA ILE A 280 20.56 29.80 11.35
C ILE A 280 19.07 29.61 11.60
N ASP A 281 18.36 28.99 10.64
CA ASP A 281 16.93 28.75 10.72
C ASP A 281 16.44 27.67 9.72
N SER A 282 15.26 27.12 9.96
CA SER A 282 14.50 26.33 8.98
C SER A 282 13.87 27.24 7.92
N CYS A 283 13.66 26.74 6.69
CA CYS A 283 13.09 27.55 5.61
C CYS A 283 12.03 26.78 4.79
N GLN A 284 11.58 27.36 3.67
CA GLN A 284 10.52 26.76 2.85
C GLN A 284 10.87 25.32 2.44
N GLY A 285 10.00 24.37 2.74
CA GLY A 285 10.23 22.92 2.50
C GLY A 285 10.70 22.13 3.72
N ASP A 286 11.16 22.80 4.79
CA ASP A 286 11.44 22.15 6.08
C ASP A 286 10.20 21.99 6.97
N SER A 287 9.08 22.63 6.60
CA SER A 287 7.78 22.49 7.27
C SER A 287 7.44 21.03 7.52
N GLY A 288 6.99 20.71 8.74
CA GLY A 288 6.72 19.33 9.15
C GLY A 288 7.95 18.51 9.56
N GLY A 289 9.16 19.03 9.35
CA GLY A 289 10.42 18.42 9.78
C GLY A 289 10.62 18.41 11.30
N PRO A 290 11.62 17.66 11.79
CA PRO A 290 11.86 17.48 13.21
C PRO A 290 12.60 18.67 13.83
N LEU A 291 12.22 19.03 15.05
CA LEU A 291 13.13 19.58 16.06
C LEU A 291 13.34 18.51 17.13
N ALA A 292 14.50 17.85 17.07
CA ALA A 292 14.85 16.74 17.94
C ALA A 292 16.03 17.10 18.85
N CYS A 293 15.91 16.79 20.13
CA CYS A 293 16.95 17.06 21.13
C CYS A 293 17.52 15.72 21.62
N GLU A 294 18.83 15.67 21.85
CA GLU A 294 19.46 14.48 22.42
C GLU A 294 19.23 14.44 23.93
N ASP A 295 18.67 13.35 24.42
CA ASP A 295 18.58 13.11 25.86
C ASP A 295 19.97 12.79 26.43
N PRO A 296 20.46 13.55 27.42
CA PRO A 296 21.84 13.43 27.89
C PRO A 296 22.13 12.13 28.64
N THR A 297 21.09 11.39 29.06
CA THR A 297 21.26 10.15 29.83
C THR A 297 21.25 8.92 28.93
N SER A 298 20.32 8.87 27.99
CA SER A 298 20.11 7.73 27.08
C SER A 298 20.81 7.88 25.74
N HIS A 299 21.30 9.08 25.39
CA HIS A 299 21.83 9.43 24.07
C HIS A 299 20.85 9.16 22.92
N HIS A 300 19.56 9.06 23.24
CA HIS A 300 18.50 8.92 22.25
C HIS A 300 17.95 10.30 21.92
N PHE A 301 17.66 10.52 20.64
CA PHE A 301 16.97 11.72 20.17
C PHE A 301 15.47 11.61 20.43
N VAL A 302 14.94 12.66 21.06
CA VAL A 302 13.54 12.84 21.39
C VAL A 302 12.97 14.00 20.58
N LEU A 303 11.79 13.79 19.99
CA LEU A 303 11.11 14.80 19.17
C LEU A 303 10.28 15.75 20.03
N TYR A 304 10.72 16.99 20.14
CA TYR A 304 10.01 18.02 20.93
C TYR A 304 9.21 19.00 20.08
N GLY A 305 9.65 19.24 18.83
CA GLY A 305 9.00 20.18 17.93
C GLY A 305 8.77 19.63 16.53
N ILE A 306 7.72 20.15 15.88
CA ILE A 306 7.49 20.04 14.44
C ILE A 306 7.60 21.43 13.83
N THR A 307 8.44 21.61 12.80
CA THR A 307 8.60 22.89 12.10
C THR A 307 7.25 23.38 11.57
N SER A 308 6.81 24.57 11.98
CA SER A 308 5.46 25.08 11.70
C SER A 308 5.48 26.35 10.84
N TRP A 309 6.04 27.45 11.36
CA TRP A 309 6.09 28.74 10.65
C TRP A 309 7.23 29.63 11.15
N GLY A 310 7.49 30.72 10.44
CA GLY A 310 8.46 31.76 10.77
C GLY A 310 8.11 33.05 10.01
N ASP A 311 8.70 34.17 10.42
CA ASP A 311 8.65 35.43 9.68
C ASP A 311 10.01 35.58 8.95
N GLY A 312 9.99 35.31 7.64
CA GLY A 312 11.21 35.11 6.85
C GLY A 312 11.96 33.82 7.23
N CYS A 313 13.21 33.71 6.76
CA CYS A 313 14.13 32.64 7.19
C CYS A 313 15.41 33.27 7.74
N GLY A 314 15.79 32.96 8.97
CA GLY A 314 17.09 33.36 9.54
C GLY A 314 17.30 34.87 9.66
N GLU A 315 16.23 35.64 9.72
CA GLU A 315 16.25 37.07 9.97
C GLU A 315 16.59 37.39 11.44
N ARG A 316 17.20 38.56 11.67
CA ARG A 316 17.53 39.01 13.03
C ARG A 316 16.24 39.27 13.82
N GLY A 317 16.17 38.72 15.03
CA GLY A 317 15.04 38.89 15.94
C GLY A 317 13.82 38.04 15.61
N LYS A 318 13.88 37.22 14.54
CA LYS A 318 12.75 36.41 14.08
C LYS A 318 13.11 34.92 14.15
N PRO A 319 12.90 34.26 15.30
CA PRO A 319 13.20 32.84 15.44
C PRO A 319 12.13 31.96 14.77
N GLY A 320 12.51 30.74 14.39
CA GLY A 320 11.57 29.74 13.89
C GLY A 320 10.60 29.25 14.97
N VAL A 321 9.35 29.00 14.57
CA VAL A 321 8.26 28.55 15.46
C VAL A 321 7.91 27.09 15.19
N TYR A 322 7.85 26.32 16.27
CA TYR A 322 7.62 24.88 16.26
C TYR A 322 6.36 24.53 17.02
N THR A 323 5.62 23.56 16.50
CA THR A 323 4.49 22.96 17.20
C THR A 323 5.01 22.06 18.33
N ARG A 324 4.52 22.30 19.55
CA ARG A 324 4.93 21.62 20.78
C ARG A 324 4.38 20.20 20.85
N VAL A 325 5.22 19.17 20.62
CA VAL A 325 4.79 17.76 20.55
C VAL A 325 4.21 17.26 21.87
N THR A 326 4.79 17.65 23.01
CA THR A 326 4.31 17.31 24.36
C THR A 326 2.87 17.75 24.61
N ALA A 327 2.43 18.87 24.02
CA ALA A 327 1.06 19.37 24.14
C ALA A 327 0.01 18.50 23.43
N PHE A 328 0.45 17.59 22.55
CA PHE A 328 -0.41 16.70 21.77
C PHE A 328 -0.17 15.21 22.07
N ALA A 329 0.61 14.88 23.11
CA ALA A 329 1.00 13.50 23.43
C ALA A 329 -0.22 12.56 23.60
N ASP A 330 -1.26 13.01 24.30
CA ASP A 330 -2.50 12.23 24.50
C ASP A 330 -3.21 11.95 23.18
N TRP A 331 -3.29 12.97 22.31
CA TRP A 331 -3.90 12.81 20.99
C TRP A 331 -3.09 11.86 20.12
N LEU A 332 -1.76 11.94 20.18
CA LEU A 332 -0.87 11.04 19.44
C LEU A 332 -1.06 9.58 19.87
N SER A 333 -1.00 9.30 21.17
CA SER A 333 -1.23 7.93 21.68
C SER A 333 -2.62 7.44 21.30
N LEU A 334 -3.66 8.25 21.50
CA LEU A 334 -5.03 7.88 21.13
C LEU A 334 -5.13 7.50 19.64
N GLN A 335 -4.56 8.28 18.73
CA GLN A 335 -4.64 7.99 17.30
C GLN A 335 -3.79 6.78 16.90
N MET A 336 -2.61 6.62 17.51
CA MET A 336 -1.66 5.55 17.18
C MET A 336 -2.10 4.19 17.71
N ASP A 337 -2.81 4.16 18.84
CA ASP A 337 -3.27 2.94 19.51
C ASP A 337 -4.73 2.56 19.18
N SER A 338 -5.45 3.43 18.46
CA SER A 338 -6.86 3.20 18.09
C SER A 338 -7.05 1.97 17.20
N ALA A 339 -7.90 1.04 17.65
CA ALA A 339 -8.34 -0.09 16.86
C ALA A 339 -9.23 0.35 15.67
N PRO A 340 -9.32 -0.43 14.58
CA PRO A 340 -10.10 -0.06 13.38
C PRO A 340 -11.56 0.35 13.64
N GLY A 341 -12.23 -0.24 14.64
CA GLY A 341 -13.62 0.10 14.97
C GLY A 341 -13.80 1.34 15.86
N SER A 342 -12.72 1.85 16.47
CA SER A 342 -12.75 3.04 17.33
C SER A 342 -12.33 4.33 16.60
N ARG A 343 -11.97 4.22 15.31
CA ARG A 343 -11.46 5.32 14.48
C ARG A 343 -12.18 5.38 13.14
N GLU A 344 -12.14 6.54 12.50
CA GLU A 344 -12.71 6.69 11.16
C GLU A 344 -12.03 5.72 10.17
N PRO A 345 -12.80 4.94 9.38
CA PRO A 345 -12.25 3.97 8.45
C PRO A 345 -11.54 4.69 7.29
N SER A 346 -10.37 4.18 6.91
CA SER A 346 -9.63 4.70 5.76
C SER A 346 -10.26 4.24 4.44
N CYS A 347 -9.96 4.92 3.33
CA CYS A 347 -10.35 4.42 2.02
C CYS A 347 -9.76 3.02 1.74
N PHE A 348 -8.56 2.72 2.26
CA PHE A 348 -7.99 1.38 2.17
C PHE A 348 -8.83 0.33 2.91
N ASP A 349 -9.31 0.65 4.12
CA ASP A 349 -10.15 -0.25 4.92
C ASP A 349 -11.49 -0.51 4.21
N LEU A 350 -12.10 0.54 3.66
CA LEU A 350 -13.38 0.44 2.95
C LEU A 350 -13.26 -0.29 1.60
N LEU A 351 -12.22 -0.01 0.81
CA LEU A 351 -11.98 -0.70 -0.46
C LEU A 351 -11.60 -2.18 -0.26
N ALA A 352 -11.02 -2.54 0.90
CA ALA A 352 -10.74 -3.93 1.23
C ALA A 352 -12.02 -4.78 1.43
N LEU A 353 -13.17 -4.17 1.76
CA LEU A 353 -14.46 -4.88 1.90
C LEU A 353 -14.88 -5.58 0.60
N ALA A 354 -14.52 -5.02 -0.56
CA ALA A 354 -14.79 -5.63 -1.86
C ALA A 354 -14.02 -6.94 -2.07
N ARG A 355 -12.92 -7.15 -1.33
CA ARG A 355 -12.06 -8.35 -1.41
C ARG A 355 -12.49 -9.45 -0.43
N LEU A 356 -13.43 -9.17 0.47
CA LEU A 356 -13.92 -10.14 1.45
C LEU A 356 -15.03 -11.03 0.87
N PRO A 357 -15.13 -12.29 1.33
CA PRO A 357 -16.27 -13.16 1.04
C PRO A 357 -17.61 -12.50 1.42
N PRO A 358 -18.72 -12.83 0.73
CA PRO A 358 -20.03 -12.23 0.99
C PRO A 358 -20.47 -12.31 2.46
N GLU A 359 -20.17 -13.43 3.11
CA GLU A 359 -20.51 -13.72 4.51
C GLU A 359 -19.80 -12.79 5.51
N GLN A 360 -18.56 -12.37 5.21
CA GLN A 360 -17.73 -11.54 6.10
C GLN A 360 -17.89 -10.05 5.82
N ARG A 361 -18.44 -9.66 4.68
CA ARG A 361 -18.52 -8.26 4.24
C ARG A 361 -19.45 -7.42 5.12
N SER A 362 -20.61 -7.95 5.48
CA SER A 362 -21.59 -7.25 6.32
C SER A 362 -21.11 -7.01 7.76
N PRO A 363 -20.58 -8.00 8.49
CA PRO A 363 -20.08 -7.76 9.85
C PRO A 363 -18.86 -6.84 9.87
N GLU A 364 -17.92 -6.97 8.92
CA GLU A 364 -16.75 -6.09 8.88
C GLU A 364 -17.12 -4.65 8.51
N ARG A 365 -18.09 -4.47 7.60
CA ARG A 365 -18.67 -3.14 7.32
C ARG A 365 -19.30 -2.53 8.57
N ALA A 366 -20.11 -3.29 9.30
CA ALA A 366 -20.71 -2.81 10.55
C ALA A 366 -19.65 -2.40 11.58
N ARG A 367 -18.57 -3.18 11.69
CA ARG A 367 -17.42 -2.88 12.56
C ARG A 367 -16.71 -1.59 12.17
N LEU A 368 -16.43 -1.38 10.88
CA LEU A 368 -15.78 -0.15 10.39
C LEU A 368 -16.69 1.08 10.53
N CYS A 369 -17.99 0.91 10.27
CA CYS A 369 -18.96 2.00 10.36
C CYS A 369 -19.36 2.35 11.81
N ALA A 370 -19.07 1.49 12.79
CA ALA A 370 -19.40 1.72 14.21
C ALA A 370 -18.85 3.04 14.76
N PHE A 371 -17.71 3.51 14.23
CA PHE A 371 -17.13 4.81 14.58
C PHE A 371 -18.11 5.97 14.40
N TYR A 372 -18.87 5.99 13.31
CA TYR A 372 -19.82 7.07 13.03
C TYR A 372 -21.01 7.07 14.00
N ALA A 373 -21.36 5.90 14.56
CA ALA A 373 -22.41 5.80 15.58
C ALA A 373 -21.96 6.40 16.92
N GLY A 374 -20.69 6.24 17.27
CA GLY A 374 -20.09 6.84 18.48
C GLY A 374 -19.93 8.37 18.41
N SER A 375 -19.96 8.95 17.21
CA SER A 375 -19.83 10.40 17.00
C SER A 375 -21.17 11.15 17.14
N CYS A 376 -22.28 10.44 17.37
CA CYS A 376 -23.61 11.04 17.49
C CYS A 376 -23.83 11.65 18.88
N ARG A 377 -24.36 12.89 18.95
CA ARG A 377 -24.73 13.52 20.22
C ARG A 377 -26.09 13.02 20.70
N ALA A 378 -26.26 12.98 22.03
CA ALA A 378 -27.36 12.33 22.74
C ALA A 378 -28.82 12.75 22.42
N PRO A 379 -29.18 13.94 21.87
CA PRO A 379 -30.60 14.30 21.83
C PRO A 379 -31.41 13.66 20.69
N GLN A 380 -30.82 12.87 19.77
CA GLN A 380 -31.50 12.43 18.53
C GLN A 380 -32.11 11.02 18.57
N GLY A 381 -31.98 10.27 19.67
CA GLY A 381 -32.47 8.90 19.78
C GLY A 381 -31.59 7.88 19.05
N ARG A 382 -31.49 6.66 19.60
CA ARG A 382 -30.51 5.63 19.18
C ARG A 382 -30.69 5.16 17.73
N ALA A 383 -31.93 5.07 17.26
CA ALA A 383 -32.26 4.64 15.89
C ALA A 383 -31.86 5.69 14.83
N THR A 384 -32.11 6.97 15.10
CA THR A 384 -31.72 8.08 14.22
C THR A 384 -30.20 8.17 14.08
N CYS A 385 -29.48 8.02 15.19
CA CYS A 385 -28.01 8.00 15.19
C CYS A 385 -27.45 6.83 14.39
N ALA A 386 -28.03 5.64 14.52
CA ALA A 386 -27.59 4.48 13.75
C ALA A 386 -27.76 4.69 12.24
N ARG A 387 -28.91 5.24 11.82
CA ARG A 387 -29.17 5.57 10.41
C ARG A 387 -28.21 6.63 9.86
N LEU A 388 -28.00 7.72 10.60
CA LEU A 388 -27.09 8.80 10.20
C LEU A 388 -25.64 8.29 10.10
N ALA A 389 -25.23 7.42 11.01
CA ALA A 389 -23.91 6.80 10.99
C ALA A 389 -23.70 5.91 9.76
N GLU A 390 -24.71 5.10 9.42
CA GLU A 390 -24.69 4.23 8.24
C GLU A 390 -24.66 5.07 6.95
N GLU A 391 -25.49 6.11 6.84
CA GLU A 391 -25.49 7.06 5.72
C GLU A 391 -24.12 7.73 5.54
N THR A 392 -23.51 8.19 6.63
CA THR A 392 -22.19 8.83 6.64
C THR A 392 -21.11 7.84 6.17
N CYS A 393 -21.14 6.61 6.69
CA CYS A 393 -20.20 5.56 6.28
C CYS A 393 -20.33 5.22 4.79
N HIS A 394 -21.56 5.07 4.30
CA HIS A 394 -21.83 4.82 2.88
C HIS A 394 -21.39 5.97 1.98
N ALA A 395 -21.56 7.23 2.42
CA ALA A 395 -21.07 8.39 1.70
C ALA A 395 -19.53 8.41 1.62
N ARG A 396 -18.84 8.06 2.72
CA ARG A 396 -17.38 7.93 2.73
C ARG A 396 -16.91 6.83 1.77
N MET A 397 -17.55 5.67 1.80
CA MET A 397 -17.22 4.53 0.94
C MET A 397 -17.35 4.88 -0.55
N ARG A 398 -18.47 5.49 -0.98
CA ARG A 398 -18.65 5.93 -2.38
C ARG A 398 -17.59 6.93 -2.82
N ARG A 399 -17.21 7.86 -1.92
CA ARG A 399 -16.14 8.83 -2.20
C ARG A 399 -14.80 8.12 -2.39
N CYS A 400 -14.50 7.12 -1.56
CA CYS A 400 -13.29 6.30 -1.69
C CYS A 400 -13.25 5.49 -2.98
N GLU A 401 -14.37 4.88 -3.39
CA GLU A 401 -14.48 4.17 -4.67
C GLU A 401 -14.22 5.12 -5.86
N LEU A 402 -14.87 6.28 -5.88
CA LEU A 402 -14.68 7.28 -6.93
C LEU A 402 -13.22 7.74 -7.03
N HIS A 403 -12.58 8.03 -5.89
CA HIS A 403 -11.17 8.40 -5.85
C HIS A 403 -10.24 7.27 -6.29
N SER A 404 -10.55 6.01 -5.95
CA SER A 404 -9.80 4.84 -6.40
C SER A 404 -9.86 4.68 -7.92
N TYR A 405 -11.04 4.88 -8.54
CA TYR A 405 -11.17 4.86 -10.00
C TYR A 405 -10.39 5.99 -10.66
N ALA A 406 -10.51 7.21 -10.14
CA ALA A 406 -9.75 8.36 -10.64
C ALA A 406 -8.24 8.15 -10.55
N GLN A 407 -7.75 7.56 -9.46
CA GLN A 407 -6.33 7.23 -9.29
C GLN A 407 -5.87 6.12 -10.22
N THR A 408 -6.66 5.07 -10.40
CA THR A 408 -6.37 4.02 -11.39
C THR A 408 -6.22 4.62 -12.79
N LEU A 409 -7.08 5.59 -13.13
CA LEU A 409 -7.00 6.32 -14.39
C LEU A 409 -5.74 7.20 -14.47
N VAL A 410 -5.41 7.95 -13.41
CA VAL A 410 -4.20 8.79 -13.35
C VAL A 410 -2.94 7.94 -13.46
N ASP A 411 -2.86 6.81 -12.77
CA ASP A 411 -1.73 5.87 -12.84
C ASP A 411 -1.59 5.27 -14.25
N LEU A 412 -2.70 4.90 -14.89
CA LEU A 412 -2.71 4.44 -16.28
C LEU A 412 -2.18 5.53 -17.23
N LEU A 413 -2.65 6.77 -17.06
CA LEU A 413 -2.19 7.92 -17.85
C LEU A 413 -0.72 8.24 -17.60
N ARG A 414 -0.24 8.14 -16.36
CA ARG A 414 1.17 8.36 -16.01
C ARG A 414 2.07 7.30 -16.63
N ARG A 415 1.67 6.01 -16.53
CA ARG A 415 2.39 4.91 -17.20
C ARG A 415 2.39 5.07 -18.71
N ALA A 416 1.29 5.52 -19.31
CA ALA A 416 1.23 5.83 -20.73
C ALA A 416 2.16 7.00 -21.10
N GLY A 417 2.19 8.06 -20.28
CA GLY A 417 3.10 9.19 -20.45
C GLY A 417 4.57 8.82 -20.32
N ASP A 418 4.93 8.00 -19.33
CA ASP A 418 6.29 7.47 -19.13
C ASP A 418 6.69 6.54 -20.29
N PHE A 419 5.76 5.73 -20.79
CA PHE A 419 5.97 4.90 -21.98
C PHE A 419 6.27 5.75 -23.22
N ILE A 420 5.46 6.78 -23.48
CA ILE A 420 5.65 7.72 -24.61
C ILE A 420 6.99 8.45 -24.49
N ARG A 421 7.32 8.93 -23.28
CA ARG A 421 8.57 9.64 -23.01
C ARG A 421 9.81 8.76 -23.25
N ASN A 422 9.72 7.48 -22.90
CA ASN A 422 10.81 6.53 -23.05
C ASN A 422 10.87 5.87 -24.46
N HIS A 423 9.82 6.03 -25.28
CA HIS A 423 9.74 5.50 -26.66
C HIS A 423 9.27 6.56 -27.67
N PRO A 424 10.06 7.63 -27.91
CA PRO A 424 9.64 8.76 -28.75
C PRO A 424 9.41 8.40 -30.24
N THR A 425 9.93 7.27 -30.73
CA THR A 425 9.72 6.79 -32.11
C THR A 425 8.37 6.10 -32.34
N ALA A 426 7.61 5.80 -31.28
CA ALA A 426 6.28 5.18 -31.39
C ALA A 426 5.19 6.14 -31.88
N VAL A 427 5.48 7.45 -31.97
CA VAL A 427 4.53 8.48 -32.42
C VAL A 427 5.16 9.29 -33.55
N GLY A 428 5.32 8.67 -34.72
CA GLY A 428 5.67 9.33 -35.97
C GLY A 428 4.43 9.74 -36.78
N PRO A 429 4.48 10.81 -37.61
CA PRO A 429 3.32 11.33 -38.31
C PRO A 429 3.04 10.49 -39.56
N GLN A 430 2.19 9.48 -39.46
CA GLN A 430 1.52 8.90 -40.63
C GLN A 430 0.02 8.68 -40.35
N ARG A 431 -0.76 8.93 -41.41
CA ARG A 431 -2.23 8.94 -41.55
C ARG A 431 -2.95 7.77 -40.87
N PRO A 432 -4.25 7.93 -40.51
CA PRO A 432 -4.89 7.11 -39.48
C PRO A 432 -5.04 5.66 -39.96
N PRO A 433 -4.69 4.67 -39.13
CA PRO A 433 -4.99 3.28 -39.46
C PRO A 433 -6.48 3.02 -39.23
N SER A 434 -7.07 2.25 -40.14
CA SER A 434 -8.38 1.65 -39.96
C SER A 434 -8.47 0.91 -38.62
N ARG A 435 -9.67 0.95 -38.03
CA ARG A 435 -10.11 0.62 -36.66
C ARG A 435 -9.73 -0.76 -36.06
N TRP A 436 -8.74 -1.48 -36.58
CA TRP A 436 -8.35 -2.83 -36.13
C TRP A 436 -6.83 -3.08 -36.07
N GLY A 437 -5.99 -2.04 -36.01
CA GLY A 437 -4.53 -2.19 -35.86
C GLY A 437 -3.96 -1.89 -34.46
N ALA A 438 -4.59 -1.00 -33.69
CA ALA A 438 -3.99 -0.46 -32.46
C ALA A 438 -4.10 -1.36 -31.21
N PHE A 439 -4.85 -2.48 -31.28
CA PHE A 439 -5.00 -3.42 -30.16
C PHE A 439 -4.00 -4.59 -30.19
N ALA A 440 -3.28 -4.80 -31.30
CA ALA A 440 -2.40 -5.95 -31.48
C ALA A 440 -0.97 -5.73 -30.93
N GLU A 441 -0.50 -4.49 -30.81
CA GLU A 441 0.87 -4.21 -30.36
C GLU A 441 1.01 -3.96 -28.85
N LEU A 442 -0.09 -3.88 -28.10
CA LEU A 442 -0.05 -3.60 -26.65
C LEU A 442 0.41 -4.80 -25.79
N PHE A 443 0.50 -6.01 -26.36
CA PHE A 443 0.78 -7.26 -25.62
C PHE A 443 1.93 -8.10 -26.22
N GLY A 444 2.70 -7.51 -27.14
CA GLY A 444 3.60 -8.26 -28.01
C GLY A 444 5.07 -8.34 -27.63
N VAL A 445 5.53 -8.06 -26.39
CA VAL A 445 6.96 -8.27 -26.04
C VAL A 445 7.13 -8.53 -24.53
N VAL A 446 7.14 -9.78 -24.07
CA VAL A 446 8.05 -10.31 -23.03
C VAL A 446 8.05 -11.84 -23.12
N GLY A 447 9.00 -12.40 -23.86
CA GLY A 447 9.22 -13.85 -23.93
C GLY A 447 10.67 -14.12 -24.31
N PRO A 448 11.60 -13.75 -23.42
CA PRO A 448 12.56 -14.77 -22.96
C PRO A 448 13.05 -14.64 -21.50
N GLN A 449 12.66 -13.60 -20.74
CA GLN A 449 13.20 -13.36 -19.38
C GLN A 449 12.33 -13.88 -18.23
N LEU A 450 11.14 -14.42 -18.54
CA LEU A 450 10.19 -14.94 -17.54
C LEU A 450 10.48 -16.41 -17.16
N GLN A 451 11.13 -17.16 -18.04
CA GLN A 451 11.39 -18.60 -17.86
C GLN A 451 12.43 -18.86 -16.75
N ASP A 452 13.48 -18.02 -16.66
CA ASP A 452 14.49 -18.13 -15.60
C ASP A 452 13.94 -17.77 -14.20
N TRP A 453 12.93 -16.88 -14.13
CA TRP A 453 12.31 -16.45 -12.88
C TRP A 453 11.24 -17.43 -12.36
N VAL A 454 10.48 -18.05 -13.25
CA VAL A 454 9.43 -19.03 -12.90
C VAL A 454 10.04 -20.33 -12.36
N GLU A 455 11.16 -20.77 -12.93
CA GLU A 455 11.87 -21.99 -12.48
C GLU A 455 12.58 -21.77 -11.13
N ALA A 456 13.11 -20.56 -10.87
CA ALA A 456 13.69 -20.18 -9.58
C ALA A 456 12.63 -20.12 -8.45
N LEU A 457 11.39 -19.69 -8.76
CA LEU A 457 10.29 -19.63 -7.80
C LEU A 457 9.66 -21.01 -7.52
N ARG A 458 9.66 -21.92 -8.51
CA ARG A 458 9.21 -23.32 -8.34
C ARG A 458 10.22 -24.19 -7.60
N THR A 459 11.52 -23.99 -7.83
CA THR A 459 12.59 -24.73 -7.12
C THR A 459 12.65 -24.33 -5.64
N MET A 460 12.40 -23.06 -5.29
CA MET A 460 12.22 -22.62 -3.90
C MET A 460 10.95 -23.19 -3.23
N ALA A 461 9.92 -23.53 -4.00
CA ALA A 461 8.72 -24.22 -3.49
C ALA A 461 8.89 -25.75 -3.37
N GLY A 462 9.88 -26.34 -4.03
CA GLY A 462 10.21 -27.78 -3.98
C GLY A 462 11.31 -28.16 -2.97
N GLY A 463 11.97 -27.18 -2.35
CA GLY A 463 13.07 -27.39 -1.41
C GLY A 463 12.64 -27.54 0.05
N SER A 464 11.95 -28.63 0.38
CA SER A 464 12.05 -29.26 1.71
C SER A 464 11.64 -30.71 1.56
N SER A 465 12.66 -31.57 1.54
CA SER A 465 12.56 -33.01 1.63
C SER A 465 11.52 -33.44 2.66
N LEU A 466 10.63 -34.31 2.20
CA LEU A 466 9.72 -35.13 2.99
C LEU A 466 10.42 -35.68 4.24
N VAL A 467 9.95 -35.27 5.41
CA VAL A 467 9.98 -36.14 6.59
C VAL A 467 8.74 -37.02 6.46
N THR A 468 8.95 -38.24 5.97
CA THR A 468 7.96 -39.31 5.94
C THR A 468 7.51 -39.62 7.37
N THR A 469 6.20 -39.73 7.54
CA THR A 469 5.53 -40.23 8.74
C THR A 469 5.81 -41.72 8.92
N GLN A 470 6.96 -42.07 9.49
CA GLN A 470 7.19 -43.40 10.05
C GLN A 470 8.32 -43.31 11.07
N ASP A 471 7.97 -42.86 12.28
CA ASP A 471 8.51 -43.32 13.56
C ASP A 471 7.78 -42.55 14.66
N ARG A 472 6.66 -43.14 15.06
CA ARG A 472 5.93 -42.77 16.26
C ARG A 472 6.43 -43.67 17.36
N GLU A 473 7.48 -43.27 18.09
CA GLU A 473 7.70 -43.75 19.45
C GLU A 473 8.59 -42.80 20.29
N GLN A 474 7.96 -42.30 21.36
CA GLN A 474 8.51 -41.99 22.70
C GLN A 474 9.66 -40.98 22.83
N LEU A 475 9.29 -39.74 23.16
CA LEU A 475 10.03 -38.85 24.08
C LEU A 475 9.01 -38.05 24.94
N PRO A 476 9.34 -37.68 26.20
CA PRO A 476 8.37 -37.49 27.27
C PRO A 476 7.55 -36.20 27.16
N GLY A 477 6.32 -36.26 27.65
CA GLY A 477 5.25 -35.28 27.52
C GLY A 477 5.39 -33.94 28.25
N GLU A 478 6.61 -33.38 28.36
CA GLU A 478 6.80 -32.03 28.94
C GLU A 478 7.31 -30.98 27.93
N THR A 479 7.67 -31.36 26.70
CA THR A 479 8.21 -30.40 25.71
C THR A 479 7.15 -29.79 24.77
N GLN A 480 5.87 -30.15 24.91
CA GLN A 480 4.79 -29.56 24.10
C GLN A 480 4.18 -28.29 24.70
N LEU A 481 4.58 -27.88 25.92
CA LEU A 481 4.03 -26.69 26.58
C LEU A 481 4.91 -25.42 26.50
N PHE A 482 6.04 -25.43 25.78
CA PHE A 482 7.04 -24.35 25.87
C PHE A 482 7.41 -23.64 24.56
N LEU A 483 6.56 -23.70 23.53
CA LEU A 483 6.75 -22.98 22.26
C LEU A 483 5.59 -22.03 21.86
N GLN A 484 4.92 -21.44 22.85
CA GLN A 484 4.06 -20.27 22.63
C GLN A 484 4.67 -19.02 23.28
N VAL A 485 5.83 -18.59 22.77
CA VAL A 485 6.15 -17.16 22.81
C VAL A 485 5.29 -16.51 21.73
N SER A 486 4.13 -16.02 22.13
CA SER A 486 3.11 -15.47 21.23
C SER A 486 3.62 -14.20 20.53
N CYS A 487 4.19 -14.37 19.33
CA CYS A 487 4.37 -13.27 18.37
C CYS A 487 3.00 -12.94 17.75
N PRO A 488 2.36 -11.81 18.11
CA PRO A 488 1.02 -11.49 17.65
C PRO A 488 1.00 -11.34 16.12
N GLY A 489 0.03 -11.96 15.43
CA GLY A 489 -0.13 -11.87 13.98
C GLY A 489 0.72 -12.84 13.14
N LEU A 490 1.68 -13.57 13.72
CA LEU A 490 2.47 -14.55 12.96
C LEU A 490 1.61 -15.74 12.50
N ASN A 491 0.77 -16.27 13.39
CA ASN A 491 -0.17 -17.34 13.04
C ASN A 491 -1.20 -16.85 12.00
N GLU A 492 -1.70 -15.63 12.15
CA GLU A 492 -2.62 -15.01 11.17
C GLU A 492 -1.99 -14.82 9.79
N SER A 493 -0.71 -14.43 9.73
CA SER A 493 0.03 -14.31 8.47
C SER A 493 0.25 -15.67 7.78
N ALA A 494 0.49 -16.73 8.57
CA ALA A 494 0.60 -18.10 8.06
C ALA A 494 -0.74 -18.61 7.53
N VAL A 495 -1.85 -18.38 8.26
CA VAL A 495 -3.21 -18.69 7.82
C VAL A 495 -3.56 -17.93 6.54
N ARG A 496 -3.14 -16.65 6.41
CA ARG A 496 -3.36 -15.85 5.20
C ARG A 496 -2.59 -16.38 3.99
N VAL A 497 -1.37 -16.89 4.16
CA VAL A 497 -0.63 -17.58 3.08
C VAL A 497 -1.37 -18.83 2.63
N GLY A 498 -1.86 -19.64 3.58
CA GLY A 498 -2.73 -20.79 3.28
C GLY A 498 -3.97 -20.38 2.49
N ALA A 499 -4.71 -19.38 2.96
CA ALA A 499 -5.92 -18.90 2.30
C ALA A 499 -5.69 -18.38 0.86
N VAL A 500 -4.56 -17.70 0.60
CA VAL A 500 -4.21 -17.25 -0.76
C VAL A 500 -3.84 -18.44 -1.65
N ARG A 501 -3.11 -19.42 -1.12
CA ARG A 501 -2.78 -20.65 -1.83
C ARG A 501 -4.04 -21.43 -2.22
N ASP A 502 -4.99 -21.54 -1.30
CA ASP A 502 -6.25 -22.27 -1.52
C ASP A 502 -7.14 -21.53 -2.54
N LEU A 503 -7.21 -20.19 -2.45
CA LEU A 503 -7.98 -19.36 -3.39
C LEU A 503 -7.51 -19.51 -4.85
N TYR A 504 -6.21 -19.67 -5.07
CA TYR A 504 -5.61 -19.79 -6.41
C TYR A 504 -5.18 -21.21 -6.77
N ALA A 505 -5.58 -22.22 -5.98
CA ALA A 505 -5.18 -23.61 -6.19
C ALA A 505 -5.47 -24.11 -7.61
N TRP A 506 -6.62 -23.72 -8.18
CA TRP A 506 -7.07 -24.10 -9.52
C TRP A 506 -6.11 -23.70 -10.66
N VAL A 507 -5.35 -22.59 -10.51
CA VAL A 507 -4.39 -22.13 -11.52
C VAL A 507 -2.95 -22.44 -11.14
N LEU A 508 -2.62 -22.39 -9.84
CA LEU A 508 -1.27 -22.67 -9.33
C LEU A 508 -0.84 -24.13 -9.53
N GLN A 509 -1.81 -25.04 -9.69
CA GLN A 509 -1.56 -26.46 -9.94
C GLN A 509 -1.43 -26.81 -11.44
N VAL A 510 -1.63 -25.87 -12.35
CA VAL A 510 -1.50 -26.11 -13.80
C VAL A 510 -0.01 -26.14 -14.16
N PRO A 511 0.52 -27.25 -14.70
CA PRO A 511 1.90 -27.31 -15.17
C PRO A 511 2.15 -26.34 -16.32
N GLU A 512 3.36 -25.78 -16.43
CA GLU A 512 3.71 -24.84 -17.50
C GLU A 512 3.53 -25.42 -18.89
N ALA A 513 3.90 -26.69 -19.08
CA ALA A 513 3.69 -27.42 -20.33
C ALA A 513 2.21 -27.48 -20.75
N HIS A 514 1.28 -27.26 -19.82
CA HIS A 514 -0.15 -27.33 -20.03
C HIS A 514 -0.85 -25.99 -19.85
N LEU A 515 -0.11 -24.87 -19.74
CA LEU A 515 -0.65 -23.53 -19.54
C LEU A 515 -1.22 -22.95 -20.85
N ALA A 516 -2.22 -23.64 -21.40
CA ALA A 516 -2.89 -23.28 -22.63
C ALA A 516 -4.40 -23.53 -22.52
N MET A 517 -5.16 -22.74 -23.28
CA MET A 517 -6.57 -22.95 -23.52
C MET A 517 -6.77 -23.22 -25.01
N THR A 518 -7.19 -24.43 -25.35
CA THR A 518 -7.39 -24.87 -26.75
C THR A 518 -8.85 -25.22 -26.96
N PHE A 519 -9.55 -24.51 -27.84
CA PHE A 519 -10.90 -24.87 -28.26
C PHE A 519 -10.80 -25.81 -29.46
N GLN A 520 -11.22 -27.06 -29.31
CA GLN A 520 -11.16 -28.06 -30.40
C GLN A 520 -12.42 -28.05 -31.26
N GLU A 521 -13.58 -27.86 -30.66
CA GLU A 521 -14.86 -27.97 -31.38
C GLU A 521 -15.93 -27.09 -30.72
N ILE A 522 -16.68 -26.35 -31.54
CA ILE A 522 -17.86 -25.60 -31.12
C ILE A 522 -18.98 -25.92 -32.12
N LEU A 523 -20.00 -26.66 -31.66
CA LEU A 523 -21.17 -27.04 -32.45
C LEU A 523 -22.36 -26.18 -32.04
N VAL A 524 -22.88 -25.38 -32.97
CA VAL A 524 -23.94 -24.40 -32.74
C VAL A 524 -25.28 -24.95 -33.17
N ASP A 525 -26.27 -24.96 -32.28
CA ASP A 525 -27.64 -25.35 -32.59
C ASP A 525 -28.38 -24.19 -33.25
N LEU A 526 -28.54 -24.25 -34.57
CA LEU A 526 -29.20 -23.21 -35.36
C LEU A 526 -30.70 -23.03 -35.03
N GLY A 527 -31.33 -24.00 -34.38
CA GLY A 527 -32.72 -23.92 -33.93
C GLY A 527 -32.90 -23.17 -32.60
N SER A 528 -31.82 -22.79 -31.93
CA SER A 528 -31.84 -22.30 -30.54
C SER A 528 -31.64 -20.79 -30.37
N LYS A 529 -31.89 -19.99 -31.42
CA LYS A 529 -31.67 -18.54 -31.40
C LYS A 529 -32.52 -17.86 -30.33
N ASN A 530 -31.88 -17.14 -29.42
CA ASN A 530 -32.57 -16.35 -28.41
C ASN A 530 -32.90 -14.92 -28.89
N THR A 531 -33.61 -14.15 -28.07
CA THR A 531 -33.99 -12.76 -28.36
C THR A 531 -32.80 -11.80 -28.50
N GLN A 532 -31.61 -12.20 -28.06
CA GLN A 532 -30.36 -11.43 -28.18
C GLN A 532 -29.53 -11.82 -29.42
N GLY A 533 -30.05 -12.72 -30.27
CA GLY A 533 -29.37 -13.19 -31.47
C GLY A 533 -28.23 -14.17 -31.21
N LEU A 534 -28.18 -14.80 -30.03
CA LEU A 534 -27.21 -15.82 -29.66
C LEU A 534 -27.82 -17.22 -29.78
N TYR A 535 -26.98 -18.19 -30.11
CA TYR A 535 -27.34 -19.60 -30.28
C TYR A 535 -26.68 -20.43 -29.18
N ARG A 536 -27.34 -21.51 -28.75
CA ARG A 536 -26.75 -22.51 -27.87
C ARG A 536 -25.65 -23.25 -28.62
N ALA A 537 -24.51 -23.42 -27.98
CA ALA A 537 -23.38 -24.16 -28.53
C ALA A 537 -22.87 -25.21 -27.54
N GLN A 538 -22.50 -26.38 -28.07
CA GLN A 538 -21.72 -27.39 -27.37
C GLN A 538 -20.24 -27.14 -27.65
N VAL A 539 -19.44 -26.98 -26.61
CA VAL A 539 -18.02 -26.63 -26.70
C VAL A 539 -17.18 -27.76 -26.13
N ARG A 540 -16.15 -28.17 -26.89
CA ARG A 540 -15.05 -29.00 -26.42
C ARG A 540 -13.77 -28.18 -26.42
N ALA A 541 -13.14 -28.12 -25.25
CA ALA A 541 -11.90 -27.40 -25.03
C ALA A 541 -10.91 -28.27 -24.22
N THR A 542 -9.65 -27.87 -24.22
CA THR A 542 -8.65 -28.31 -23.24
C THR A 542 -8.14 -27.08 -22.54
N VAL A 543 -8.28 -27.04 -21.21
CA VAL A 543 -7.91 -25.89 -20.39
C VAL A 543 -6.94 -26.37 -19.33
N GLY A 544 -5.72 -25.83 -19.31
CA GLY A 544 -4.74 -26.26 -18.30
C GLY A 544 -4.35 -27.74 -18.43
N GLY A 545 -4.46 -28.34 -19.63
CA GLY A 545 -4.26 -29.77 -19.88
C GLY A 545 -5.45 -30.67 -19.52
N ARG A 546 -6.56 -30.11 -19.01
CA ARG A 546 -7.79 -30.87 -18.72
C ARG A 546 -8.75 -30.81 -19.91
N PRO A 547 -9.17 -31.94 -20.49
CA PRO A 547 -10.23 -31.96 -21.49
C PRO A 547 -11.56 -31.61 -20.83
N THR A 548 -12.27 -30.63 -21.38
CA THR A 548 -13.51 -30.09 -20.82
C THR A 548 -14.58 -29.97 -21.90
N ALA A 549 -15.82 -30.22 -21.50
CA ALA A 549 -16.98 -30.03 -22.36
C ALA A 549 -18.05 -29.25 -21.60
N PHE A 550 -18.58 -28.21 -22.22
CA PHE A 550 -19.60 -27.35 -21.61
C PHE A 550 -20.51 -26.74 -22.68
N THR A 551 -21.65 -26.22 -22.25
CA THR A 551 -22.59 -25.50 -23.12
C THR A 551 -22.45 -24.00 -22.94
N GLY A 552 -22.43 -23.26 -24.03
CA GLY A 552 -22.35 -21.79 -24.02
C GLY A 552 -23.32 -21.15 -25.00
N LEU A 553 -23.28 -19.83 -25.06
CA LEU A 553 -23.99 -19.02 -26.05
C LEU A 553 -22.98 -18.40 -27.01
N VAL A 554 -23.25 -18.46 -28.32
CA VAL A 554 -22.37 -17.91 -29.35
C VAL A 554 -23.17 -17.15 -30.41
N GLY A 555 -22.66 -16.00 -30.84
CA GLY A 555 -23.20 -15.28 -31.99
C GLY A 555 -22.54 -15.72 -33.29
N LEU A 556 -23.30 -15.74 -34.39
CA LEU A 556 -22.77 -16.09 -35.72
C LEU A 556 -22.43 -14.86 -36.59
N GLU A 557 -22.90 -13.67 -36.18
CA GLU A 557 -22.58 -12.40 -36.84
C GLU A 557 -21.40 -11.73 -36.14
N SER A 558 -20.59 -10.93 -36.85
CA SER A 558 -19.35 -10.34 -36.31
C SER A 558 -19.51 -9.69 -34.92
N ASP A 559 -20.55 -8.87 -34.74
CA ASP A 559 -20.78 -8.14 -33.49
C ASP A 559 -21.29 -9.03 -32.35
N SER A 560 -22.15 -10.01 -32.66
CA SER A 560 -22.68 -10.95 -31.66
C SER A 560 -21.63 -12.00 -31.28
N LEU A 561 -20.80 -12.42 -32.23
CA LEU A 561 -19.66 -13.29 -32.02
C LEU A 561 -18.64 -12.62 -31.08
N ALA A 562 -18.24 -11.38 -31.38
CA ALA A 562 -17.29 -10.64 -30.54
C ALA A 562 -17.77 -10.47 -29.09
N ARG A 563 -19.07 -10.24 -28.87
CA ARG A 563 -19.67 -10.15 -27.52
C ARG A 563 -19.75 -11.48 -26.79
N SER A 564 -19.86 -12.59 -27.51
CA SER A 564 -19.99 -13.93 -26.93
C SER A 564 -18.66 -14.59 -26.56
N MET A 565 -17.54 -14.21 -27.22
CA MET A 565 -16.22 -14.79 -26.97
C MET A 565 -15.75 -14.72 -25.50
N PRO A 566 -15.86 -13.57 -24.78
CA PRO A 566 -15.47 -13.51 -23.37
C PRO A 566 -16.27 -14.46 -22.49
N GLY A 567 -17.56 -14.66 -22.80
CA GLY A 567 -18.44 -15.58 -22.08
C GLY A 567 -17.99 -17.04 -22.23
N LEU A 568 -17.56 -17.44 -23.42
CA LEU A 568 -17.03 -18.79 -23.67
C LEU A 568 -15.69 -19.04 -22.95
N VAL A 569 -14.80 -18.05 -22.92
CA VAL A 569 -13.54 -18.12 -22.16
C VAL A 569 -13.81 -18.16 -20.66
N ALA A 570 -14.77 -17.37 -20.15
CA ALA A 570 -15.15 -17.39 -18.75
C ALA A 570 -15.72 -18.76 -18.33
N LEU A 571 -16.61 -19.35 -19.14
CA LEU A 571 -17.13 -20.69 -18.90
C LEU A 571 -16.02 -21.75 -18.90
N ALA A 572 -15.06 -21.67 -19.82
CA ALA A 572 -13.91 -22.57 -19.85
C ALA A 572 -13.04 -22.47 -18.57
N LEU A 573 -12.90 -21.28 -18.00
CA LEU A 573 -12.18 -21.05 -16.74
C LEU A 573 -12.97 -21.55 -15.52
N GLU A 574 -14.29 -21.40 -15.51
CA GLU A 574 -15.11 -21.93 -14.43
C GLU A 574 -15.01 -23.46 -14.34
N VAL A 575 -14.96 -24.16 -15.48
CA VAL A 575 -14.73 -25.61 -15.49
C VAL A 575 -13.33 -25.99 -14.97
N LEU A 576 -12.34 -25.11 -15.08
CA LEU A 576 -11.01 -25.34 -14.49
C LEU A 576 -11.02 -25.11 -12.96
N LYS A 577 -11.88 -24.23 -12.46
CA LYS A 577 -12.02 -23.93 -11.02
C LYS A 577 -12.72 -25.04 -10.25
N THR A 578 -13.65 -25.75 -10.89
CA THR A 578 -14.35 -26.93 -10.37
C THR A 578 -13.51 -28.19 -10.54
#